data_AF-A0A1I6VVX0-F1
#
_entry.id   AF-A0A1I6VVX0-F1
#
_cell.length_a   1.000
_cell.length_b   1.000
_cell.length_c   1.000
_cell.angle_alpha   90.00
_cell.angle_beta   90.00
_cell.angle_gamma   90.00
#
_symmetry.space_group_name_H-M   'P 1'
#
loop_
_entity.id
_entity.type
_entity.pdbx_description
1 polymer ?
#
loop_
_entity_poly.entity_id
_entity_poly.type
_entity_poly.pdbx_seq_one_letter_code
_entity_poly.pdbx_strand_id
1 'polypeptide(L)'
;MQPAIQQVIRALAEDGRAGAINIAEHAVDSYLADAPSEGDRALSRDILVRDLASLRGVAPHLAAFIGRVESYVASLAQPSLSRAA
;
A
#
# COMPACT_ATOMS: atom_id res chain seq x y z
N MET A 1 0.07 -19.73 5.57
CA MET A 1 -0.53 -18.78 4.61
C MET A 1 -0.20 -17.38 5.09
N GLN A 2 0.43 -16.54 4.27
CA GLN A 2 0.61 -15.13 4.61
C GLN A 2 -0.74 -14.40 4.47
N PRO A 3 -1.09 -13.47 5.37
CA PRO A 3 -2.31 -12.68 5.24
C PRO A 3 -2.22 -11.80 3.98
N ALA A 4 -3.37 -11.50 3.38
CA ALA A 4 -3.43 -10.54 2.29
C ALA A 4 -2.91 -9.18 2.77
N ILE A 5 -2.15 -8.46 1.93
CA ILE A 5 -1.53 -7.17 2.29
C ILE A 5 -2.54 -6.15 2.85
N GLN A 6 -3.77 -6.14 2.33
CA GLN A 6 -4.87 -5.31 2.83
C GLN A 6 -5.20 -5.59 4.30
N GLN A 7 -5.14 -6.86 4.74
CA GLN A 7 -5.40 -7.24 6.14
C GLN A 7 -4.28 -6.77 7.07
N VAL A 8 -3.04 -6.81 6.59
CA VAL A 8 -1.88 -6.26 7.32
C VAL A 8 -2.04 -4.75 7.51
N ILE A 9 -2.37 -4.03 6.43
CA ILE A 9 -2.59 -2.57 6.47
C ILE A 9 -3.75 -2.22 7.41
N ARG A 10 -4.84 -2.98 7.37
CA ARG A 10 -5.97 -2.81 8.29
C ARG A 10 -5.55 -2.98 9.75
N ALA A 11 -4.82 -4.05 10.08
CA ALA A 11 -4.37 -4.31 11.44
C ALA A 11 -3.43 -3.20 11.95
N LEU A 12 -2.53 -2.69 11.11
CA LEU A 12 -1.66 -1.56 11.46
C LEU A 12 -2.44 -0.26 11.68
N ALA A 13 -3.47 -0.02 10.88
CA ALA A 13 -4.34 1.13 11.05
C ALA A 13 -5.16 1.06 12.35
N GLU A 14 -5.64 -0.13 12.72
CA GLU A 14 -6.40 -0.38 13.94
C GLU A 14 -5.50 -0.31 15.20
N ASP A 15 -4.26 -0.77 15.13
CA ASP A 15 -3.29 -0.73 16.25
C ASP A 15 -2.92 0.72 16.62
N GLY A 16 -2.88 1.64 15.64
CA GLY A 16 -2.74 3.07 15.87
C GLY A 16 -1.41 3.51 16.50
N ARG A 17 -0.44 2.60 16.64
CA ARG A 17 0.88 2.89 17.24
C ARG A 17 1.68 3.91 16.43
N ALA A 18 2.55 4.62 17.13
CA ALA A 18 3.58 5.43 16.48
C ALA A 18 4.41 4.55 15.52
N GLY A 19 4.59 5.03 14.29
CA GLY A 19 5.34 4.33 13.24
C GLY A 19 4.54 3.31 12.43
N ALA A 20 3.25 3.07 12.72
CA ALA A 20 2.42 2.14 11.96
C ALA A 20 2.39 2.45 10.45
N ILE A 21 2.45 3.73 10.08
CA ILE A 21 2.47 4.14 8.67
C ILE A 21 3.74 3.67 7.96
N ASN A 22 4.92 3.83 8.57
CA ASN A 22 6.19 3.38 7.99
C ASN A 22 6.22 1.84 7.83
N ILE A 23 5.60 1.11 8.78
CA ILE A 23 5.48 -0.34 8.69
C ILE A 23 4.55 -0.73 7.53
N ALA A 24 3.45 -0.01 7.34
CA ALA A 24 2.53 -0.25 6.23
C ALA A 24 3.21 0.03 4.88
N GLU A 25 3.97 1.11 4.76
CA GLU A 25 4.75 1.43 3.56
C GLU A 25 5.78 0.34 3.26
N HIS A 26 6.52 -0.13 4.26
CA HIS A 26 7.46 -1.23 4.09
C HIS A 26 6.80 -2.56 3.68
N ALA A 27 5.59 -2.83 4.20
CA ALA A 27 4.82 -4.01 3.81
C ALA A 27 4.36 -3.91 2.35
N VAL A 28 4.00 -2.71 1.88
CA VAL A 28 3.68 -2.43 0.47
C VAL A 28 4.90 -2.67 -0.42
N ASP A 29 6.07 -2.13 -0.05
CA ASP A 29 7.31 -2.36 -0.79
C ASP A 29 7.62 -3.85 -0.94
N SER A 30 7.54 -4.59 0.17
CA SER A 30 7.80 -6.03 0.18
C SER A 30 6.82 -6.79 -0.71
N TYR A 31 5.52 -6.47 -0.61
CA TYR A 31 4.47 -7.06 -1.44
C TYR A 31 4.71 -6.82 -2.95
N LEU A 32 5.14 -5.62 -3.33
CA LEU A 32 5.40 -5.27 -4.73
C LEU A 32 6.75 -5.79 -5.24
N ALA A 33 7.73 -5.99 -4.36
CA ALA A 33 9.02 -6.57 -4.68
C ALA A 33 8.93 -8.07 -5.00
N ASP A 34 7.97 -8.78 -4.40
CA ASP A 34 7.72 -10.21 -4.65
C ASP A 34 7.09 -10.49 -6.02
N ALA A 35 6.62 -9.46 -6.74
CA ALA A 35 6.06 -9.62 -8.07
C ALA A 35 7.16 -10.02 -9.10
N PRO A 36 6.93 -11.08 -9.91
CA PRO A 36 7.99 -11.67 -10.74
C PRO A 36 8.37 -10.83 -11.98
N SER A 37 7.53 -9.86 -12.36
CA SER A 37 7.80 -8.93 -13.45
C SER A 37 7.28 -7.53 -13.13
N GLU A 38 7.71 -6.53 -13.91
CA GLU A 38 7.17 -5.17 -13.79
C GLU A 38 5.67 -5.09 -14.14
N GLY A 39 5.21 -5.93 -15.08
CA GLY A 39 3.79 -6.02 -15.43
C GLY A 39 2.96 -6.57 -14.27
N ASP A 40 3.45 -7.62 -13.60
CA ASP A 40 2.80 -8.17 -12.41
C ASP A 40 2.82 -7.17 -11.25
N ARG A 41 3.92 -6.41 -11.10
CA ARG A 41 4.02 -5.34 -10.10
C ARG A 41 2.99 -4.24 -10.34
N ALA A 42 2.82 -3.81 -11.60
CA ALA A 42 1.80 -2.83 -11.97
C ALA A 42 0.38 -3.35 -11.65
N LEU A 43 0.09 -4.61 -12.01
CA LEU A 43 -1.20 -5.24 -11.71
C LEU A 43 -1.45 -5.35 -10.19
N SER A 44 -0.46 -5.81 -9.43
CA SER A 44 -0.51 -5.90 -7.96
C SER A 44 -0.77 -4.54 -7.31
N ARG A 45 -0.20 -3.47 -7.86
CA ARG A 45 -0.43 -2.10 -7.41
C ARG A 45 -1.86 -1.65 -7.66
N ASP A 46 -2.40 -1.90 -8.85
CA ASP A 46 -3.79 -1.55 -9.18
C ASP A 46 -4.79 -2.30 -8.31
N ILE A 47 -4.55 -3.59 -8.07
CA ILE A 47 -5.33 -4.41 -7.13
C ILE A 47 -5.26 -3.81 -5.72
N LEU A 48 -4.07 -3.49 -5.23
CA LEU A 48 -3.88 -2.90 -3.92
C LEU A 48 -4.62 -1.56 -3.77
N VAL A 49 -4.56 -0.67 -4.76
CA VAL A 49 -5.31 0.61 -4.72
C VAL A 49 -6.81 0.36 -4.63
N ARG A 50 -7.34 -0.58 -5.41
CA ARG A 50 -8.76 -0.96 -5.35
C ARG A 50 -9.15 -1.53 -3.99
N ASP A 51 -8.31 -2.37 -3.40
CA ASP A 51 -8.54 -3.00 -2.09
C ASP A 51 -8.48 -1.96 -0.97
N LEU A 52 -7.58 -0.97 -1.05
CA LEU A 52 -7.51 0.15 -0.11
C LEU A 52 -8.73 1.07 -0.22
N ALA A 53 -9.17 1.39 -1.44
CA ALA A 53 -10.39 2.16 -1.65
C ALA A 53 -11.61 1.43 -1.07
N SER A 54 -11.69 0.11 -1.25
CA SER A 54 -12.73 -0.74 -0.66
C SER A 54 -12.64 -0.74 0.87
N LEU A 55 -11.42 -0.85 1.42
CA LEU A 55 -11.19 -0.81 2.86
C LEU A 55 -11.64 0.51 3.48
N ARG A 56 -11.37 1.63 2.81
CA ARG A 56 -11.83 2.97 3.23
C ARG A 56 -13.35 3.07 3.27
N GLY A 57 -14.04 2.41 2.33
CA GLY A 57 -15.50 2.33 2.31
C GLY A 57 -16.09 1.56 3.50
N VAL A 58 -15.47 0.44 3.89
CA VAL A 58 -15.96 -0.41 4.99
C VAL A 58 -15.47 0.02 6.37
N ALA A 59 -14.35 0.75 6.45
CA ALA A 59 -13.78 1.28 7.70
C ALA A 59 -13.48 2.79 7.59
N PRO A 60 -14.52 3.66 7.56
CA PRO A 60 -14.33 5.11 7.38
C PRO A 60 -13.47 5.77 8.46
N HIS A 61 -13.47 5.22 9.67
CA HIS A 61 -12.64 5.71 10.78
C HIS A 61 -11.13 5.53 10.53
N LEU A 62 -10.73 4.65 9.60
CA LEU A 62 -9.34 4.43 9.20
C LEU A 62 -8.94 5.25 7.96
N ALA A 63 -9.84 6.07 7.41
CA ALA A 63 -9.67 6.72 6.11
C ALA A 63 -8.41 7.58 6.00
N ALA A 64 -8.02 8.26 7.08
CA ALA A 64 -6.81 9.09 7.09
C ALA A 64 -5.53 8.26 6.96
N PHE A 65 -5.47 7.11 7.64
CA PHE A 65 -4.34 6.18 7.54
C PHE A 65 -4.28 5.56 6.15
N ILE A 66 -5.41 5.03 5.68
CA ILE A 66 -5.53 4.38 4.36
C ILE A 66 -5.17 5.36 3.24
N GLY A 67 -5.64 6.61 3.30
CA GLY A 67 -5.33 7.62 2.30
C GLY A 67 -3.84 7.95 2.21
N ARG A 68 -3.09 7.85 3.31
CA ARG A 68 -1.62 7.99 3.27
C ARG A 68 -0.97 6.82 2.54
N VAL A 69 -1.40 5.60 2.82
CA VAL A 69 -0.89 4.40 2.13
C VAL A 69 -1.24 4.44 0.64
N GLU A 70 -2.45 4.85 0.27
CA GLU A 70 -2.84 5.06 -1.14
C GLU A 70 -1.91 6.08 -1.83
N SER A 71 -1.62 7.19 -1.16
CA SER A 71 -0.72 8.23 -1.69
C SER A 71 0.70 7.70 -1.89
N TYR A 72 1.18 6.88 -0.96
CA TYR A 72 2.46 6.21 -1.07
C TYR A 72 2.51 5.25 -2.26
N VAL A 73 1.52 4.36 -2.40
CA VAL A 73 1.39 3.42 -3.52
C VAL A 73 1.37 4.16 -4.87
N ALA A 74 0.68 5.29 -4.93
CA ALA A 74 0.63 6.15 -6.12
C ALA A 74 2.01 6.78 -6.44
N SER A 75 2.77 7.20 -5.43
CA SER A 75 4.12 7.75 -5.63
C SER A 75 5.08 6.73 -6.23
N LEU A 76 4.94 5.45 -5.87
CA LEU A 76 5.73 4.36 -6.44
C LEU A 76 5.43 4.13 -7.93
N ALA A 77 4.27 4.60 -8.43
CA ALA A 77 3.83 4.36 -9.82
C ALA A 77 4.42 5.40 -10.78
N GLN A 78 4.89 6.52 -10.24
CA GLN A 78 5.53 7.55 -11.03
C GLN A 78 6.90 7.03 -11.46
N PRO A 79 7.21 6.98 -12.77
CA PRO A 79 8.58 6.75 -13.19
C PRO A 79 9.43 7.83 -12.54
N SER A 80 10.51 7.42 -11.86
CA SER A 80 11.43 8.33 -11.21
C SER A 80 12.01 9.30 -12.25
N LEU A 81 11.37 10.47 -12.40
CA LEU A 81 11.79 11.58 -13.28
C LEU A 81 13.05 12.29 -12.73
N SER A 82 13.96 11.55 -12.10
CA SER A 82 15.22 12.02 -11.54
C SER A 82 16.22 10.87 -11.48
N ARG A 83 16.63 10.40 -12.66
CA ARG A 83 17.95 9.79 -12.85
C ARG A 83 18.42 9.93 -14.30
N ALA A 84 18.38 11.16 -14.81
CA ALA A 84 19.03 11.57 -16.05
C ALA A 84 19.26 13.08 -15.99
N ALA A 85 20.23 13.50 -15.18
CA ALA A 85 20.88 14.80 -15.25
C ALA A 85 22.36 14.58 -14.92
#